data_AF-A0A7S4DI84-F1
#
_entry.id   AF-A0A7S4DI84-F1
#
_cell.length_a   1.000
_cell.length_b   1.000
_cell.length_c   1.000
_cell.angle_alpha   90.00
_cell.angle_beta   90.00
_cell.angle_gamma   90.00
#
_symmetry.space_group_name_H-M   'P 1'
#
loop_
_entity.id
_entity.type
_entity.pdbx_description
1 polymer ?
#
loop_
_entity_poly.entity_id
_entity_poly.type
_entity_poly.pdbx_seq_one_letter_code
_entity_poly.pdbx_strand_id
1 'polypeptide(L)'
;GSRGRPLELGSFVRRTVMETEAIDLHTHLFPPSHGDLMHWGIDALLTYHYLVAEFFMTAEGVSPDEFYALPQSEQADRVWRALFVERCPLSEACRGVLTTLRLLGLEEAVAARDLEAVRAWYRARGQGRRRPRRPRAESGGEE
;
A
#
# COMPACT_ATOMS: atom_id res chain seq x y z
N GLY A 1 -19.83 -38.97 15.41
CA GLY A 1 -18.74 -38.33 14.67
C GLY A 1 -19.11 -36.89 14.40
N SER A 2 -18.46 -35.94 15.08
CA SER A 2 -18.73 -34.52 14.89
C SER A 2 -18.18 -34.07 13.54
N ARG A 3 -19.07 -33.89 12.55
CA ARG A 3 -18.75 -33.11 11.37
C ARG A 3 -18.45 -31.69 11.87
N GLY A 4 -17.20 -31.25 11.75
CA GLY A 4 -16.79 -29.90 12.15
C GLY A 4 -17.72 -28.86 11.54
N ARG A 5 -18.20 -27.92 12.35
CA ARG A 5 -19.22 -26.96 11.90
C ARG A 5 -18.59 -26.02 10.86
N PRO A 6 -19.29 -25.61 9.79
CA PRO A 6 -18.72 -24.79 8.71
C PRO A 6 -17.96 -23.53 9.16
N LEU A 7 -18.36 -22.95 10.31
CA LEU A 7 -17.68 -21.80 10.92
C LEU A 7 -16.29 -22.11 11.50
N GLU A 8 -16.09 -23.34 12.00
CA GLU A 8 -14.79 -23.82 12.52
C GLU A 8 -13.80 -24.00 11.36
N LEU A 9 -14.26 -24.54 10.23
CA LEU A 9 -13.44 -24.67 9.02
C LEU A 9 -13.04 -23.31 8.45
N GLY A 10 -13.98 -22.37 8.33
CA GLY A 10 -13.68 -21.03 7.83
C GLY A 10 -12.66 -20.28 8.68
N SER A 11 -12.77 -20.41 10.01
CA SER A 11 -11.83 -19.80 10.96
C SER A 11 -10.44 -20.45 10.87
N PHE A 12 -10.40 -21.79 10.76
CA PHE A 12 -9.16 -22.54 10.57
C PHE A 12 -8.44 -22.12 9.29
N VAL A 13 -9.14 -22.11 8.15
CA VAL A 13 -8.55 -21.74 6.85
C VAL A 13 -8.02 -20.31 6.89
N ARG A 14 -8.81 -19.35 7.41
CA ARG A 14 -8.38 -17.95 7.51
C ARG A 14 -7.10 -17.80 8.32
N ARG A 15 -7.03 -18.45 9.50
CA ARG A 15 -5.83 -18.41 10.34
C ARG A 15 -4.63 -18.99 9.61
N THR A 16 -4.78 -20.18 9.04
CA THR A 16 -3.69 -20.86 8.30
C THR A 16 -3.16 -20.00 7.15
N VAL A 17 -4.04 -19.38 6.35
CA VAL A 17 -3.62 -18.49 5.25
C VAL A 17 -2.86 -17.26 5.78
N MET A 18 -3.35 -16.62 6.85
CA MET A 18 -2.72 -15.42 7.41
C MET A 18 -1.37 -15.68 8.10
N GLU A 19 -1.16 -16.88 8.63
CA GLU A 19 0.07 -17.29 9.31
C GLU A 19 1.14 -17.84 8.35
N THR A 20 0.73 -18.21 7.12
CA THR A 20 1.65 -18.79 6.14
C THR A 20 2.58 -17.71 5.58
N GLU A 21 3.89 -17.99 5.56
CA GLU A 21 4.89 -17.09 4.96
C GLU A 21 4.60 -16.92 3.46
N ALA A 22 4.35 -15.68 3.04
CA ALA A 22 4.18 -15.34 1.64
C ALA A 22 5.55 -15.18 0.99
N ILE A 23 5.86 -16.01 -0.01
CA ILE A 23 7.03 -15.87 -0.86
C ILE A 23 6.56 -15.24 -2.17
N ASP A 24 6.87 -13.96 -2.34
CA ASP A 24 6.55 -13.24 -3.57
C ASP A 24 7.64 -13.49 -4.62
N LEU A 25 7.33 -14.37 -5.58
CA LEU A 25 8.26 -14.82 -6.61
C LEU A 25 8.49 -13.77 -7.70
N HIS A 26 7.63 -12.76 -7.80
CA HIS A 26 7.72 -11.77 -8.87
C HIS A 26 7.30 -10.39 -8.39
N THR A 27 8.30 -9.55 -8.16
CA THR A 27 8.10 -8.14 -7.82
C THR A 27 9.02 -7.25 -8.65
N HIS A 28 8.66 -5.97 -8.73
CA HIS A 28 9.54 -4.90 -9.17
C HIS A 28 10.12 -4.13 -7.98
N LEU A 29 10.30 -4.79 -6.83
CA LEU A 29 10.85 -4.19 -5.62
C LEU A 29 12.36 -4.45 -5.55
N PHE A 30 13.11 -3.41 -5.21
CA PHE A 30 14.55 -3.48 -4.97
C PHE A 30 14.86 -3.32 -3.48
N PRO A 31 15.98 -3.86 -2.96
CA PRO A 31 16.37 -3.62 -1.58
C PRO A 31 16.78 -2.15 -1.38
N PRO A 32 16.72 -1.62 -0.14
CA PRO A 32 17.07 -0.22 0.12
C PRO A 32 18.48 0.20 -0.32
N SER A 33 19.42 -0.75 -0.48
CA SER A 33 20.76 -0.49 -0.99
C SER A 33 20.79 -0.05 -2.47
N HIS A 34 19.70 -0.17 -3.20
CA HIS A 34 19.59 0.25 -4.61
C HIS A 34 19.09 1.70 -4.77
N GLY A 35 18.96 2.46 -3.68
CA GLY A 35 18.64 3.88 -3.71
C GLY A 35 17.33 4.16 -4.46
N ASP A 36 17.39 5.03 -5.47
CA ASP A 36 16.21 5.54 -6.20
C ASP A 36 15.41 4.46 -6.95
N LEU A 37 15.99 3.29 -7.20
CA LEU A 37 15.26 2.14 -7.77
C LEU A 37 14.29 1.51 -6.75
N MET A 38 14.52 1.71 -5.45
CA MET A 38 13.61 1.26 -4.40
C MET A 38 12.54 2.32 -4.18
N HIS A 39 11.44 2.23 -4.94
CA HIS A 39 10.30 3.13 -4.79
C HIS A 39 9.63 2.93 -3.41
N TRP A 40 9.50 4.02 -2.66
CA TRP A 40 8.94 4.05 -1.32
C TRP A 40 8.30 5.40 -1.01
N GLY A 41 7.20 5.36 -0.23
CA GLY A 41 6.47 6.54 0.20
C GLY A 41 5.12 6.68 -0.48
N ILE A 42 4.29 7.59 0.07
CA ILE A 42 2.93 7.80 -0.44
C ILE A 42 2.92 8.37 -1.86
N ASP A 43 3.88 9.23 -2.21
CA ASP A 43 3.92 9.81 -3.54
C ASP A 43 4.18 8.73 -4.61
N ALA A 44 5.09 7.78 -4.33
CA ALA A 44 5.33 6.64 -5.22
C ALA A 44 4.12 5.71 -5.35
N LEU A 45 3.35 5.51 -4.28
CA LEU A 45 2.10 4.75 -4.33
C LEU A 45 1.04 5.46 -5.18
N LEU A 46 0.88 6.77 -5.02
CA LEU A 46 -0.12 7.56 -5.73
C LEU A 46 0.24 7.76 -7.21
N THR A 47 1.52 7.78 -7.56
CA THR A 47 1.98 7.81 -8.95
C THR A 47 2.17 6.42 -9.56
N TYR A 48 1.62 5.36 -8.93
CA TYR A 48 1.61 4.04 -9.54
C TYR A 48 0.76 4.06 -10.82
N HIS A 49 1.24 3.40 -11.87
CA HIS A 49 0.70 3.54 -13.22
C HIS A 49 -0.81 3.20 -13.35
N TYR A 50 -1.38 2.37 -12.47
CA TYR A 50 -2.82 2.12 -12.45
C TYR A 50 -3.61 3.36 -12.01
N LEU A 51 -3.15 4.05 -10.97
CA LEU A 51 -3.78 5.29 -10.50
C LEU A 51 -3.56 6.44 -11.48
N VAL A 52 -2.40 6.50 -12.14
CA VAL A 52 -2.16 7.49 -13.20
C VAL A 52 -3.10 7.26 -14.39
N ALA A 53 -3.33 6.00 -14.78
CA ALA A 53 -4.30 5.67 -15.82
C ALA A 53 -5.74 6.04 -15.40
N GLU A 54 -6.15 5.71 -14.17
CA GLU A 54 -7.45 6.10 -13.62
C GLU A 54 -7.61 7.63 -13.52
N PHE A 55 -6.54 8.34 -13.17
CA PHE A 55 -6.52 9.80 -13.18
C PHE A 55 -6.79 10.33 -14.59
N PHE A 56 -6.10 9.87 -15.64
CA PHE A 56 -6.34 10.36 -17.00
C PHE A 56 -7.70 9.97 -17.57
N MET A 57 -8.29 8.84 -17.14
CA MET A 57 -9.65 8.47 -17.55
C MET A 57 -10.71 9.41 -16.97
N THR A 58 -10.37 10.19 -15.94
CA THR A 58 -11.35 10.90 -15.13
C THR A 58 -11.05 12.39 -14.95
N ALA A 59 -9.81 12.83 -15.13
CA ALA A 59 -9.42 14.23 -15.10
C ALA A 59 -9.73 14.88 -16.45
N GLU A 60 -10.47 15.99 -16.43
CA GLU A 60 -10.78 16.75 -17.64
C GLU A 60 -9.67 17.77 -17.93
N GLY A 61 -9.25 17.88 -19.19
CA GLY A 61 -8.37 18.94 -19.66
C GLY A 61 -6.91 18.85 -19.19
N VAL A 62 -6.43 17.69 -18.75
CA VAL A 62 -5.03 17.50 -18.35
C VAL A 62 -4.28 16.74 -19.44
N SER A 63 -3.25 17.37 -20.02
CA SER A 63 -2.37 16.70 -20.99
C SER A 63 -1.40 15.73 -20.29
N PRO A 64 -1.11 14.55 -20.86
CA PRO A 64 -0.05 13.68 -20.36
C PRO A 64 1.30 14.38 -20.24
N ASP A 65 1.68 15.18 -21.23
CA ASP A 65 2.97 15.88 -21.22
C ASP A 65 3.06 16.88 -20.07
N GLU A 66 1.97 17.61 -19.81
CA GLU A 66 1.89 18.54 -18.68
C GLU A 66 1.96 17.82 -17.35
N PHE A 67 1.32 16.66 -17.22
CA PHE A 67 1.35 15.87 -15.98
C PHE A 67 2.74 15.30 -15.71
N TYR A 68 3.39 14.70 -16.71
CA TYR A 68 4.71 14.09 -16.54
C TYR A 68 5.84 15.12 -16.39
N ALA A 69 5.62 16.38 -16.76
CA ALA A 69 6.55 17.48 -16.49
C ALA A 69 6.57 17.91 -15.02
N LEU A 70 5.56 17.53 -14.22
CA LEU A 70 5.45 17.94 -12.82
C LEU A 70 6.40 17.12 -11.92
N PRO A 71 6.85 17.71 -10.80
CA PRO A 71 7.45 16.94 -9.71
C PRO A 71 6.51 15.82 -9.23
N GLN A 72 7.07 14.69 -8.79
CA GLN A 72 6.29 13.52 -8.36
C GLN A 72 5.29 13.85 -7.23
N SER A 73 5.66 14.74 -6.31
CA SER A 73 4.77 15.20 -5.24
C SER A 73 3.52 15.90 -5.79
N GLU A 74 3.67 16.72 -6.83
CA GLU A 74 2.55 17.42 -7.49
C GLU A 74 1.70 16.46 -8.32
N GLN A 75 2.31 15.47 -8.97
CA GLN A 75 1.57 14.37 -9.62
C GLN A 75 0.71 13.62 -8.58
N ALA A 76 1.31 13.27 -7.44
CA ALA A 76 0.62 12.61 -6.34
C ALA A 76 -0.52 13.47 -5.77
N ASP A 77 -0.32 14.78 -5.63
CA ASP A 77 -1.37 15.70 -5.19
C ASP A 77 -2.58 15.70 -6.15
N ARG A 78 -2.33 15.74 -7.46
CA ARG A 78 -3.39 15.69 -8.48
C ARG A 78 -4.15 14.37 -8.44
N VAL A 79 -3.45 13.24 -8.34
CA VAL A 79 -4.07 11.92 -8.23
C VAL A 79 -4.89 11.80 -6.93
N TRP A 80 -4.32 12.20 -5.80
CA TRP A 80 -5.01 12.18 -4.50
C TRP A 80 -6.29 12.99 -4.55
N ARG A 81 -6.21 14.22 -5.05
CA ARG A 81 -7.37 15.10 -5.19
C ARG A 81 -8.44 14.48 -6.07
N ALA A 82 -8.10 14.03 -7.28
CA ALA A 82 -9.08 13.54 -8.25
C ALA A 82 -9.72 12.20 -7.87
N LEU A 83 -8.96 11.28 -7.25
CA LEU A 83 -9.40 9.90 -7.01
C LEU A 83 -9.86 9.63 -5.56
N PHE A 84 -9.36 10.38 -4.59
CA PHE A 84 -9.64 10.15 -3.16
C PHE A 84 -10.44 11.29 -2.50
N VAL A 85 -10.35 12.51 -3.06
CA VAL A 85 -11.05 13.68 -2.50
C VAL A 85 -12.34 13.97 -3.26
N GLU A 86 -12.22 14.24 -4.57
CA GLU A 86 -13.33 14.63 -5.44
C GLU A 86 -14.26 13.44 -5.76
N ARG A 87 -13.77 12.22 -5.54
CA ARG A 87 -14.50 10.97 -5.76
C ARG A 87 -14.35 10.02 -4.59
N CYS A 88 -15.25 9.05 -4.54
CA CYS A 88 -15.12 7.95 -3.59
C CYS A 88 -14.06 6.94 -4.12
N PRO A 89 -13.01 6.63 -3.36
CA PRO A 89 -11.90 5.76 -3.77
C PRO A 89 -12.30 4.27 -3.80
N LEU A 90 -13.15 3.90 -4.77
CA LEU A 90 -13.74 2.55 -4.86
C LEU A 90 -12.94 1.57 -5.71
N SER A 91 -12.06 2.04 -6.61
CA SER A 91 -11.26 1.17 -7.46
C SER A 91 -10.29 0.31 -6.63
N GLU A 92 -9.92 -0.86 -7.14
CA GLU A 92 -8.99 -1.75 -6.41
C GLU A 92 -7.61 -1.11 -6.20
N ALA A 93 -7.13 -0.31 -7.15
CA ALA A 93 -5.89 0.45 -6.98
C ALA A 93 -6.01 1.47 -5.83
N CYS A 94 -7.11 2.21 -5.76
CA CYS A 94 -7.37 3.14 -4.66
C CYS A 94 -7.52 2.42 -3.31
N ARG A 95 -8.29 1.32 -3.27
CA ARG A 95 -8.46 0.49 -2.06
C ARG A 95 -7.14 -0.08 -1.57
N GLY A 96 -6.22 -0.42 -2.48
CA GLY A 96 -4.87 -0.86 -2.14
C GLY A 96 -4.07 0.20 -1.37
N VAL A 97 -4.13 1.46 -1.81
CA VAL A 97 -3.50 2.60 -1.09
C VAL A 97 -4.12 2.76 0.30
N LEU A 98 -5.45 2.77 0.40
CA LEU A 98 -6.13 2.91 1.69
C LEU A 98 -5.83 1.76 2.65
N THR A 99 -5.81 0.53 2.15
CA THR A 99 -5.44 -0.66 2.93
C THR A 99 -4.00 -0.56 3.43
N THR A 100 -3.09 -0.09 2.59
CA THR A 100 -1.69 0.13 2.96
C THR A 100 -1.59 1.14 4.10
N LEU A 101 -2.20 2.32 3.94
CA LEU A 101 -2.19 3.36 4.98
C LEU A 101 -2.86 2.91 6.28
N ARG A 102 -3.96 2.17 6.17
CA ARG A 102 -4.64 1.54 7.30
C ARG A 102 -3.69 0.62 8.08
N LEU A 103 -3.04 -0.31 7.40
CA LEU A 103 -2.10 -1.26 8.02
C LEU A 103 -0.86 -0.59 8.61
N LEU A 104 -0.50 0.60 8.13
CA LEU A 104 0.55 1.44 8.68
C LEU A 104 0.11 2.29 9.89
N GLY A 105 -1.18 2.26 10.26
CA GLY A 105 -1.75 3.02 11.37
C GLY A 105 -1.96 4.50 11.05
N LEU A 106 -2.34 4.81 9.81
CA LEU A 106 -2.59 6.17 9.32
C LEU A 106 -4.08 6.45 9.05
N GLU A 107 -4.98 5.72 9.74
CA GLU A 107 -6.43 5.80 9.53
C GLU A 107 -6.96 7.22 9.79
N GLU A 108 -6.46 7.90 10.82
CA GLU A 108 -6.88 9.24 11.19
C GLU A 108 -6.46 10.29 10.14
N ALA A 109 -5.23 10.19 9.63
CA ALA A 109 -4.73 11.08 8.57
C ALA A 109 -5.54 10.90 7.27
N VAL A 110 -5.86 9.65 6.93
CA VAL A 110 -6.72 9.32 5.78
C VAL A 110 -8.14 9.87 5.97
N ALA A 111 -8.73 9.69 7.15
CA ALA A 111 -10.06 10.21 7.47
C ALA A 111 -10.13 11.74 7.39
N ALA A 112 -9.06 12.43 7.82
CA ALA A 112 -8.90 13.87 7.69
C ALA A 112 -8.51 14.33 6.27
N ARG A 113 -8.23 13.39 5.34
CA ARG A 113 -7.70 13.65 3.99
C ARG A 113 -6.39 14.45 4.01
N ASP A 114 -5.60 14.28 5.06
CA ASP A 114 -4.34 14.98 5.29
C ASP A 114 -3.17 14.22 4.69
N LEU A 115 -2.92 14.47 3.39
CA LEU A 115 -1.81 13.87 2.66
C LEU A 115 -0.44 14.31 3.22
N GLU A 116 -0.35 15.51 3.80
CA GLU A 116 0.91 16.00 4.37
C GLU A 116 1.27 15.27 5.67
N ALA A 117 0.29 14.97 6.52
CA ALA A 117 0.51 14.11 7.70
C ALA A 117 1.01 12.71 7.29
N VAL A 118 0.49 12.15 6.21
CA VAL A 118 0.97 10.87 5.65
C VAL A 118 2.41 11.00 5.15
N ARG A 119 2.74 12.06 4.40
CA ARG A 119 4.12 12.34 3.95
C ARG A 119 5.08 12.51 5.14
N ALA A 120 4.69 13.26 6.17
CA ALA A 120 5.47 13.45 7.39
C ALA A 120 5.77 12.11 8.08
N TRP A 121 4.79 11.21 8.17
CA TRP A 121 4.97 9.88 8.75
C TRP A 121 6.02 9.04 7.99
N TYR A 122 6.00 9.09 6.65
CA TYR A 122 6.98 8.40 5.80
C TYR A 122 8.38 9.01 5.95
N ARG A 123 8.49 10.36 5.93
CA ARG A 123 9.76 11.08 6.13
C ARG A 123 10.41 10.74 7.46
N ALA A 124 9.63 10.63 8.55
CA ALA A 124 10.12 10.28 9.87
C ALA A 124 10.74 8.86 9.96
N ARG A 125 10.41 7.96 9.03
CA ARG A 125 10.92 6.57 9.00
C ARG A 125 12.11 6.38 8.06
N GLY A 126 12.21 7.23 7.04
CA GLY A 126 13.26 7.19 6.02
C GLY A 126 13.17 5.94 5.13
N GLN A 127 13.85 6.00 3.99
CA GLN A 127 14.06 4.84 3.12
C GLN A 127 15.16 3.96 3.74
N GLY A 128 14.82 2.79 4.28
CA GLY A 128 15.82 1.78 4.67
C GLY A 128 16.03 1.47 6.16
N ARG A 129 15.17 1.92 7.09
CA ARG A 129 15.20 1.37 8.46
C ARG A 129 14.66 -0.06 8.46
N ARG A 130 15.57 -1.06 8.44
CA ARG A 130 15.22 -2.46 8.73
C ARG A 130 14.55 -2.55 10.09
N ARG A 131 13.27 -2.95 10.14
CA ARG A 131 12.71 -3.52 11.37
C ARG A 131 13.45 -4.83 11.66
N PRO A 132 13.82 -5.13 12.93
CA PRO A 132 14.35 -6.45 13.27
C PRO A 132 13.32 -7.52 12.87
N ARG A 133 13.78 -8.60 12.22
CA ARG A 133 12.93 -9.76 11.91
C ARG A 133 12.31 -10.25 13.22
N ARG A 134 10.99 -10.51 13.24
CA ARG A 134 10.38 -11.25 14.33
C ARG A 134 11.10 -12.61 14.43
N PRO A 135 11.46 -13.08 15.64
CA PRO A 135 12.00 -14.42 15.79
C PRO A 135 10.99 -15.42 15.22
N ARG A 136 11.47 -16.39 14.43
CA ARG A 136 10.65 -17.53 14.01
C ARG A 136 10.15 -18.21 15.28
N ALA A 137 8.85 -18.46 15.37
CA ALA A 137 8.33 -19.37 16.38
C ALA A 137 9.02 -20.71 16.16
N GLU A 138 9.83 -21.14 17.13
CA GLU A 138 10.42 -22.47 17.13
C GLU A 138 9.24 -23.45 17.16
N SER A 139 9.03 -24.16 16.05
CA SER A 139 8.18 -25.34 16.06
C SER A 139 8.87 -26.35 16.95
N GLY A 140 8.38 -26.49 18.18
CA GLY A 140 8.84 -27.51 19.12
C GLY A 140 8.86 -28.87 18.42
N GLY A 141 10.05 -29.43 18.30
CA GLY A 141 10.21 -30.84 17.98
C GLY A 141 9.74 -31.63 19.19
N GLU A 142 8.68 -32.40 19.01
CA GLU A 142 8.40 -33.54 19.86
C GLU A 142 9.12 -34.75 19.23
N GLU A 143 10.20 -35.18 19.88
CA GLU A 143 10.71 -36.56 19.81
C GLU A 143 9.77 -37.52 20.55
#